data_AF-A0A7J3TDE7-F1
#
_entry.id   AF-A0A7J3TDE7-F1
#
_cell.length_a   1.000
_cell.length_b   1.000
_cell.length_c   1.000
_cell.angle_alpha   90.00
_cell.angle_beta   90.00
_cell.angle_gamma   90.00
#
_symmetry.space_group_name_H-M   'P 1'
#
loop_
_entity.id
_entity.type
_entity.pdbx_description
1 polymer ?
#
loop_
_entity_poly.entity_id
_entity_poly.type
_entity_poly.pdbx_seq_one_letter_code
_entity_poly.pdbx_strand_id
1 'polypeptide(L)'
;MKGYEIFAEGLEKLGLTKIFGNPGTTEIPMLQNVKDYVLTLHDSISVGMADGLSQISRHLAICNLHTMPGIGNSMAFIHTASMNRSPVLITAGQQDYRHIFYDPILSGDLTGTVGGLVKYRYEIKDVADIYRA
;
A
#
# COMPACT_ATOMS: atom_id res chain seq x y z
N MET A 1 -12.19 15.71 9.31
CA MET A 1 -10.83 15.38 8.87
C MET A 1 -10.88 14.87 7.44
N LYS A 2 -9.89 15.20 6.63
CA LYS A 2 -9.71 14.64 5.29
C LYS A 2 -9.04 13.26 5.39
N GLY A 3 -9.22 12.42 4.37
CA GLY A 3 -8.70 11.04 4.40
C GLY A 3 -7.19 10.93 4.63
N TYR A 4 -6.39 11.82 4.02
CA TYR A 4 -4.94 11.82 4.22
C TYR A 4 -4.50 12.19 5.64
N GLU A 5 -5.28 13.02 6.35
CA GLU A 5 -5.00 13.35 7.76
C GLU A 5 -5.20 12.11 8.64
N ILE A 6 -6.31 11.40 8.42
CA ILE A 6 -6.61 10.15 9.13
C ILE A 6 -5.54 9.09 8.83
N PHE A 7 -5.12 8.97 7.57
CA PHE A 7 -4.09 8.03 7.16
C PHE A 7 -2.75 8.31 7.86
N ALA A 8 -2.24 9.53 7.76
CA ALA A 8 -0.97 9.91 8.37
C ALA A 8 -0.99 9.77 9.90
N GLU A 9 -2.05 10.24 10.57
CA GLU A 9 -2.19 10.07 12.03
C GLU A 9 -2.31 8.60 12.44
N GLY A 10 -3.00 7.78 11.65
CA GLY A 10 -3.11 6.34 11.88
C GLY A 10 -1.75 5.64 11.82
N LEU A 11 -0.94 5.97 10.80
CA LEU A 11 0.41 5.45 10.68
C LEU A 11 1.30 5.87 11.85
N GLU A 12 1.24 7.13 12.27
CA GLU A 12 1.99 7.61 13.44
C GLU A 12 1.59 6.85 14.73
N LYS A 13 0.28 6.64 14.95
CA LYS A 13 -0.22 5.86 16.11
C LYS A 13 0.22 4.40 16.08
N LEU A 14 0.34 3.81 14.90
CA LEU A 14 0.81 2.43 14.70
C LEU A 14 2.35 2.32 14.72
N GLY A 15 3.08 3.44 14.80
CA GLY A 15 4.54 3.46 14.70
C GLY A 15 5.08 3.16 13.30
N LEU A 16 4.23 3.22 12.27
CA LEU A 16 4.56 2.96 10.86
C LEU A 16 5.06 4.23 10.16
N THR A 17 6.14 4.80 10.66
CA THR A 17 6.61 6.12 10.21
C THR A 17 7.49 6.08 8.96
N LYS A 18 8.23 4.98 8.75
CA LYS A 18 9.10 4.78 7.59
C LYS A 18 8.39 3.96 6.51
N ILE A 19 8.02 4.62 5.41
CA ILE A 19 7.30 3.98 4.30
C ILE A 19 8.22 3.82 3.10
N PHE A 20 8.28 2.61 2.54
CA PHE A 20 8.97 2.36 1.27
C PHE A 20 7.97 2.41 0.11
N GLY A 21 8.27 3.12 -0.97
CA GLY A 21 7.35 3.10 -2.10
C GLY A 21 7.83 3.79 -3.36
N ASN A 22 7.11 3.53 -4.45
CA ASN A 22 7.28 4.17 -5.75
C ASN A 22 5.93 4.78 -6.17
N PRO A 23 5.54 5.94 -5.61
CA PRO A 23 4.19 6.45 -5.76
C PRO A 23 3.98 7.02 -7.16
N GLY A 24 2.79 6.81 -7.72
CA GLY A 24 2.30 7.55 -8.87
C GLY A 24 1.44 8.73 -8.46
N THR A 25 0.85 9.40 -9.44
CA THR A 25 0.00 10.57 -9.21
C THR A 25 -1.24 10.26 -8.35
N THR A 26 -1.70 9.01 -8.37
CA THR A 26 -2.86 8.53 -7.62
C THR A 26 -2.61 8.51 -6.11
N GLU A 27 -1.40 8.17 -5.67
CA GLU A 27 -1.06 8.04 -4.25
C GLU A 27 -0.67 9.38 -3.60
N ILE A 28 -0.21 10.36 -4.39
CA ILE A 28 0.28 11.66 -3.88
C ILE A 28 -0.71 12.34 -2.91
N PRO A 29 -2.04 12.43 -3.19
CA PRO A 29 -2.97 13.06 -2.26
C PRO A 29 -3.08 12.34 -0.92
N MET A 30 -2.97 11.01 -0.90
CA MET A 30 -3.03 10.19 0.33
C MET A 30 -1.77 10.35 1.18
N LEU A 31 -0.61 10.51 0.53
CA LEU A 31 0.69 10.63 1.19
C LEU A 31 0.95 12.02 1.79
N GLN A 32 -0.02 12.94 1.71
CA GLN A 32 0.06 14.21 2.42
C GLN A 32 0.27 13.97 3.91
N ASN A 33 1.18 14.74 4.52
CA ASN A 33 1.60 14.64 5.92
C ASN A 33 2.41 13.38 6.30
N VAL A 34 2.71 12.47 5.37
CA VAL A 34 3.73 11.44 5.60
C VAL A 34 5.11 12.09 5.62
N LYS A 35 5.89 11.81 6.68
CA LYS A 35 7.18 12.49 6.93
C LYS A 35 8.41 11.72 6.42
N ASP A 36 8.48 10.41 6.67
CA ASP A 36 9.62 9.56 6.30
C ASP A 36 9.22 8.58 5.19
N TYR A 37 9.40 9.05 3.95
CA TYR A 37 9.09 8.29 2.75
C TYR A 37 10.37 7.97 1.98
N VAL A 38 10.71 6.69 1.92
CA VAL A 38 11.87 6.16 1.21
C VAL A 38 11.43 5.76 -0.19
N LEU A 39 11.78 6.60 -1.16
CA LEU A 39 11.51 6.34 -2.57
C LEU A 39 12.30 5.12 -3.04
N THR A 40 11.62 4.16 -3.66
CA THR A 40 12.22 3.04 -4.36
C THR A 40 12.13 3.26 -5.87
N LEU A 41 13.05 2.67 -6.63
CA LEU A 41 13.06 2.80 -8.09
C LEU A 41 12.14 1.80 -8.80
N HIS A 42 11.52 0.88 -8.05
CA HIS A 42 10.62 -0.14 -8.57
C HIS A 42 9.71 -0.67 -7.46
N ASP A 43 8.43 -0.89 -7.75
CA ASP A 43 7.40 -1.29 -6.78
C ASP A 43 7.77 -2.54 -5.97
N SER A 44 8.30 -3.56 -6.65
CA SER A 44 8.72 -4.81 -6.00
C SER A 44 9.79 -4.60 -4.94
N ILE A 45 10.68 -3.61 -5.12
CA ILE A 45 11.74 -3.27 -4.16
C ILE A 45 11.11 -2.67 -2.89
N SER A 46 10.02 -1.91 -3.01
CA SER A 46 9.26 -1.42 -1.85
C SER A 46 8.79 -2.56 -0.95
N VAL A 47 8.25 -3.63 -1.56
CA VAL A 47 7.84 -4.84 -0.83
C VAL A 47 9.05 -5.54 -0.22
N GLY A 48 10.15 -5.71 -0.96
CA GLY A 48 11.37 -6.33 -0.44
C GLY A 48 11.99 -5.58 0.74
N MET A 49 11.99 -4.25 0.70
CA MET A 49 12.48 -3.42 1.80
C MET A 49 11.59 -3.54 3.04
N ALA A 50 10.27 -3.51 2.87
CA ALA A 50 9.33 -3.71 3.98
C ALA A 50 9.45 -5.13 4.57
N ASP A 51 9.54 -6.15 3.72
CA ASP A 51 9.76 -7.54 4.13
C ASP A 51 11.03 -7.66 4.99
N GLY A 52 12.17 -7.22 4.47
CA GLY A 52 13.45 -7.27 5.19
C GLY A 52 13.41 -6.48 6.51
N LEU A 53 12.83 -5.27 6.53
CA LEU A 53 12.69 -4.48 7.75
C LEU A 53 11.83 -5.21 8.79
N SER A 54 10.71 -5.81 8.37
CA SER A 54 9.80 -6.52 9.27
C SER A 54 10.48 -7.74 9.92
N GLN A 55 11.33 -8.44 9.16
CA GLN A 55 12.07 -9.61 9.66
C GLN A 55 13.14 -9.22 10.69
N ILE A 56 13.87 -8.13 10.44
CA ILE A 56 14.92 -7.64 11.36
C ILE A 56 14.30 -7.06 12.62
N SER A 57 13.30 -6.19 12.45
CA SER A 57 12.66 -5.47 13.56
C SER A 57 11.72 -6.36 14.37
N ARG A 58 11.19 -7.44 13.78
CA ARG A 58 10.08 -8.25 14.33
C ARG A 58 8.79 -7.46 14.55
N HIS A 59 8.64 -6.33 13.88
CA HIS A 59 7.46 -5.47 13.93
C HIS A 59 6.85 -5.31 12.53
N LEU A 60 5.61 -4.81 12.48
CA LEU A 60 4.92 -4.49 11.23
C LEU A 60 5.73 -3.44 10.45
N ALA A 61 5.96 -3.70 9.16
CA ALA A 61 6.51 -2.72 8.23
C ALA A 61 5.46 -2.35 7.17
N ILE A 62 5.63 -1.19 6.54
CA ILE A 62 4.70 -0.69 5.51
C ILE A 62 5.43 -0.40 4.19
N CYS A 63 4.76 -0.71 3.08
CA CYS A 63 5.09 -0.17 1.78
C CYS A 63 3.88 0.42 1.06
N ASN A 64 4.15 1.31 0.11
CA ASN A 64 3.19 1.91 -0.79
C ASN A 64 3.55 1.56 -2.24
N LEU A 65 2.61 0.99 -2.97
CA LEU A 65 2.75 0.58 -4.36
C LEU A 65 1.86 1.44 -5.25
N HIS A 66 2.25 1.60 -6.50
CA HIS A 66 1.40 2.28 -7.46
C HIS A 66 0.25 1.37 -7.94
N THR A 67 -0.98 1.87 -7.95
CA THR A 67 -2.22 1.29 -8.55
C THR A 67 -2.19 -0.19 -9.00
N MET A 68 -2.76 -0.53 -10.17
CA MET A 68 -2.77 -1.89 -10.68
C MET A 68 -1.39 -2.36 -11.18
N PRO A 69 -0.60 -1.56 -11.93
CA PRO A 69 0.70 -2.01 -12.44
C PRO A 69 1.73 -2.25 -11.35
N GLY A 70 1.78 -1.41 -10.30
CA GLY A 70 2.74 -1.59 -9.20
C GLY A 70 2.42 -2.82 -8.35
N ILE A 71 1.13 -3.14 -8.15
CA ILE A 71 0.70 -4.43 -7.59
C ILE A 71 1.19 -5.58 -8.47
N GLY A 72 0.93 -5.52 -9.78
CA GLY A 72 1.38 -6.54 -10.74
C GLY A 72 2.90 -6.76 -10.70
N ASN A 73 3.68 -5.67 -10.74
CA ASN A 73 5.14 -5.68 -10.64
C ASN A 73 5.65 -6.32 -9.33
N SER A 74 4.85 -6.27 -8.27
CA SER A 74 5.25 -6.68 -6.92
C SER A 74 4.84 -8.10 -6.56
N MET A 75 4.05 -8.79 -7.38
CA MET A 75 3.44 -10.09 -7.03
C MET A 75 4.44 -11.14 -6.53
N ALA A 76 5.62 -11.25 -7.16
CA ALA A 76 6.65 -12.20 -6.74
C ALA A 76 7.22 -11.89 -5.34
N PHE A 77 7.31 -10.60 -4.99
CA PHE A 77 7.81 -10.15 -3.69
C PHE A 77 6.72 -10.25 -2.62
N ILE A 78 5.45 -10.02 -2.97
CA ILE A 78 4.30 -10.28 -2.09
C ILE A 78 4.25 -11.77 -1.73
N HIS A 79 4.41 -12.65 -2.71
CA HIS A 79 4.51 -14.09 -2.48
C HIS A 79 5.66 -14.42 -1.52
N THR A 80 6.85 -13.84 -1.75
CA THR A 80 8.01 -14.05 -0.89
C THR A 80 7.74 -13.61 0.56
N ALA A 81 7.20 -12.41 0.77
CA ALA A 81 6.85 -11.91 2.10
C ALA A 81 5.82 -12.81 2.80
N SER A 82 4.85 -13.33 2.05
CA SER A 82 3.84 -14.29 2.55
C SER A 82 4.49 -15.60 3.00
N MET A 83 5.41 -16.15 2.21
CA MET A 83 6.16 -17.36 2.55
C MET A 83 7.08 -17.15 3.76
N ASN A 84 7.69 -15.98 3.88
CA ASN A 84 8.48 -15.56 5.04
C ASN A 84 7.63 -15.34 6.30
N ARG A 85 6.30 -15.29 6.16
CA ARG A 85 5.34 -14.93 7.22
C ARG A 85 5.63 -13.55 7.80
N SER A 86 6.10 -12.65 6.96
CA SER A 86 6.50 -11.31 7.35
C SER A 86 5.29 -10.42 7.59
N PRO A 87 5.23 -9.68 8.70
CA PRO A 87 4.16 -8.71 8.95
C PRO A 87 4.42 -7.46 8.09
N VAL A 88 3.80 -7.43 6.91
CA VAL A 88 3.88 -6.31 5.97
C VAL A 88 2.48 -5.75 5.68
N LEU A 89 2.31 -4.44 5.87
CA LEU A 89 1.17 -3.68 5.39
C LEU A 89 1.48 -3.12 4.00
N ILE A 90 0.65 -3.46 3.02
CA ILE A 90 0.76 -2.96 1.65
C ILE A 90 -0.38 -1.99 1.41
N THR A 91 -0.04 -0.76 1.03
CA THR A 91 -1.00 0.24 0.55
C THR A 91 -0.80 0.43 -0.95
N ALA A 92 -1.88 0.71 -1.67
CA ALA A 92 -1.82 1.07 -3.08
C ALA A 92 -2.93 2.08 -3.39
N GLY A 93 -2.66 3.01 -4.31
CA GLY A 93 -3.68 3.94 -4.77
C GLY A 93 -4.69 3.25 -5.69
N GLN A 94 -5.86 3.86 -5.85
CA GLN A 94 -6.88 3.44 -6.79
C GLN A 94 -7.45 4.66 -7.51
N GLN A 95 -7.92 4.47 -8.73
CA GLN A 95 -8.61 5.51 -9.48
C GLN A 95 -9.88 5.98 -8.76
N ASP A 96 -10.31 7.20 -9.07
CA ASP A 96 -11.46 7.79 -8.42
C ASP A 96 -12.73 7.03 -8.77
N TYR A 97 -13.46 6.57 -7.76
CA TYR A 97 -14.70 5.80 -7.94
C TYR A 97 -15.76 6.54 -8.76
N ARG A 98 -15.74 7.88 -8.79
CA ARG A 98 -16.68 8.68 -9.58
C ARG A 98 -16.50 8.50 -11.08
N HIS A 99 -15.35 8.03 -11.54
CA HIS A 99 -15.06 7.78 -12.96
C HIS A 99 -14.59 6.35 -13.26
N ILE A 100 -14.57 5.44 -12.28
CA ILE A 100 -14.04 4.09 -12.48
C ILE A 100 -14.82 3.29 -13.54
N PHE A 101 -16.10 3.63 -13.76
CA PHE A 101 -16.94 3.05 -14.81
C PHE A 101 -16.49 3.38 -16.24
N TYR A 102 -15.61 4.37 -16.43
CA TYR A 102 -15.03 4.70 -17.73
C TYR A 102 -13.76 3.88 -18.04
N ASP A 103 -13.46 2.87 -17.23
CA ASP A 103 -12.26 2.03 -17.35
C ASP A 103 -10.98 2.87 -17.49
N PRO A 104 -10.70 3.77 -16.51
CA PRO A 104 -9.54 4.64 -16.59
C PRO A 104 -8.26 3.79 -16.59
N ILE A 105 -7.28 4.24 -17.36
CA ILE A 105 -5.96 3.61 -17.43
C ILE A 105 -5.41 3.45 -16.00
N LEU A 106 -4.76 2.32 -15.74
CA LEU A 106 -4.15 1.96 -14.45
C LEU A 106 -5.15 1.55 -13.35
N SER A 107 -6.46 1.56 -13.63
CA SER A 107 -7.45 0.92 -12.74
C SER A 107 -7.45 -0.61 -12.87
N GLY A 108 -8.07 -1.28 -11.90
CA GLY A 108 -8.23 -2.73 -11.89
C GLY A 108 -8.71 -3.26 -10.55
N ASP A 109 -8.96 -4.57 -10.47
CA ASP A 109 -9.24 -5.26 -9.22
C ASP A 109 -7.95 -5.60 -8.48
N LEU A 110 -7.41 -4.62 -7.75
CA LEU A 110 -6.17 -4.79 -6.98
C LEU A 110 -6.31 -5.89 -5.92
N THR A 111 -7.46 -5.96 -5.24
CA THR A 111 -7.69 -6.93 -4.16
C THR A 111 -7.81 -8.35 -4.70
N GLY A 112 -8.53 -8.56 -5.81
CA GLY A 112 -8.59 -9.84 -6.49
C GLY A 112 -7.24 -10.27 -7.06
N THR A 113 -6.45 -9.31 -7.57
CA THR A 113 -5.12 -9.57 -8.15
C THR A 113 -4.15 -10.16 -7.14
N VAL A 114 -4.08 -9.62 -5.92
CA VAL A 114 -3.23 -10.20 -4.86
C VAL A 114 -3.77 -11.54 -4.34
N GLY A 115 -5.06 -11.81 -4.55
CA GLY A 115 -5.68 -13.11 -4.33
C GLY A 115 -5.39 -13.70 -2.95
N GLY A 116 -5.04 -14.99 -2.92
CA GLY A 116 -4.69 -15.72 -1.70
C GLY A 116 -3.28 -15.50 -1.19
N LEU A 117 -2.49 -14.60 -1.81
CA LEU A 117 -1.10 -14.35 -1.37
C LEU A 117 -1.05 -13.51 -0.08
N VAL A 118 -2.09 -12.74 0.20
CA VAL A 118 -2.19 -11.89 1.40
C VAL A 118 -3.20 -12.44 2.40
N LYS A 119 -2.92 -12.22 3.69
CA LYS A 119 -3.80 -12.66 4.79
C LYS A 119 -5.15 -11.93 4.80
N TYR A 120 -5.14 -10.65 4.47
CA TYR A 120 -6.30 -9.77 4.46
C TYR A 120 -6.14 -8.72 3.37
N ARG A 121 -7.27 -8.28 2.81
CA ARG A 121 -7.33 -7.30 1.73
C ARG A 121 -8.62 -6.52 1.86
N TYR A 122 -8.54 -5.21 1.66
CA TYR A 122 -9.67 -4.31 1.76
C TYR A 122 -9.47 -3.16 0.79
N GLU A 123 -10.56 -2.70 0.18
CA GLU A 123 -10.56 -1.54 -0.71
C GLU A 123 -11.39 -0.42 -0.08
N ILE A 124 -10.74 0.71 0.18
CA ILE A 124 -11.35 1.89 0.78
C ILE A 124 -12.11 2.65 -0.31
N LYS A 125 -13.45 2.73 -0.18
CA LYS A 125 -14.31 3.43 -1.14
C LYS A 125 -14.85 4.74 -0.58
N ASP A 126 -14.97 4.81 0.73
CA ASP A 126 -15.34 6.02 1.47
C ASP A 126 -14.35 6.27 2.63
N VAL A 127 -14.25 7.51 3.09
CA VAL A 127 -13.39 7.89 4.22
C VAL A 127 -13.74 7.12 5.49
N ALA A 128 -15.01 6.77 5.70
CA ALA A 128 -15.45 5.99 6.85
C ALA A 128 -14.88 4.56 6.87
N ASP A 129 -14.50 4.03 5.71
CA ASP A 129 -13.94 2.68 5.60
C ASP A 129 -12.50 2.59 6.15
N ILE A 130 -11.79 3.72 6.28
CA ILE A 130 -10.43 3.77 6.85
C ILE A 130 -10.40 3.19 8.29
N TYR A 131 -11.50 3.32 9.04
CA TYR A 131 -11.59 2.78 10.41
C TYR A 131 -11.96 1.30 10.46
N ARG A 132 -12.34 0.71 9.32
CA ARG A 132 -12.72 -0.71 9.19
C ARG A 132 -11.62 -1.56 8.56
N ALA A 133 -10.78 -0.93 7.74
CA ALA A 133 -9.62 -1.53 7.09
C ALA A 133 -8.52 -1.83 8.13
#